data_AF-A0A7V6T1F8-F1
#
_entry.id   AF-A0A7V6T1F8-F1
#
_cell.length_a   1.000
_cell.length_b   1.000
_cell.length_c   1.000
_cell.angle_alpha   90.00
_cell.angle_beta   90.00
_cell.angle_gamma   90.00
#
_symmetry.space_group_name_H-M   'P 1'
#
loop_
_entity.id
_entity.type
_entity.pdbx_description
1 polymer ?
#
loop_
_entity_poly.entity_id
_entity_poly.type
_entity_poly.pdbx_seq_one_letter_code
_entity_poly.pdbx_strand_id
1 'polypeptide(L)'
;MTDSQYDNFRERMKSFRYFPLEGRKEMGDRFLLPWLYCHVYASGKRGKGEVKRAFKEIRRFFEQKELQSIRKDAGLDGDRIIEEEIFDSANVYLTICRDDDGFGRKLFGLMRMKPDEKEEKIIRDVYKGIIPLLASVNDFAERLTMMRAIDLACRSIYPQRLGDMKALLDSIEDADLRAVFCDFEISAEEAPES
;
A
#
# COMPACT_ATOMS: atom_id res chain seq x y z
N MET A 1 14.62 4.00 -23.21
CA MET A 1 13.28 3.70 -23.78
C MET A 1 12.82 4.93 -24.54
N THR A 2 12.13 4.81 -25.68
CA THR A 2 11.48 5.98 -26.30
C THR A 2 10.20 6.32 -25.54
N ASP A 3 9.76 7.58 -25.54
CA ASP A 3 8.52 8.00 -24.84
C ASP A 3 7.31 7.14 -25.29
N SER A 4 7.25 6.81 -26.58
CA SER A 4 6.22 5.93 -27.15
C SER A 4 6.24 4.49 -26.63
N GLN A 5 7.41 3.93 -26.32
CA GLN A 5 7.52 2.60 -25.72
C GLN A 5 7.09 2.62 -24.25
N TYR A 6 7.44 3.68 -23.53
CA TYR A 6 7.05 3.84 -22.13
C TYR A 6 5.53 3.99 -21.98
N ASP A 7 4.91 4.77 -22.87
CA ASP A 7 3.45 4.91 -22.92
C ASP A 7 2.74 3.59 -23.23
N ASN A 8 3.31 2.74 -24.09
CA ASN A 8 2.74 1.42 -24.35
C ASN A 8 2.70 0.52 -23.10
N PHE A 9 3.77 0.50 -22.31
CA PHE A 9 3.80 -0.29 -21.08
C PHE A 9 2.86 0.26 -20.02
N ARG A 10 2.71 1.58 -19.91
CA ARG A 10 1.71 2.19 -19.03
C ARG A 10 0.28 1.81 -19.41
N GLU A 11 -0.05 1.79 -20.71
CA GLU A 11 -1.38 1.36 -21.14
C GLU A 11 -1.63 -0.14 -20.88
N ARG A 12 -0.62 -0.99 -21.06
CA ARG A 12 -0.69 -2.40 -20.66
C ARG A 12 -0.89 -2.55 -19.15
N MET A 13 -0.17 -1.76 -18.35
CA MET A 13 -0.28 -1.78 -16.90
C MET A 13 -1.67 -1.31 -16.44
N LYS A 14 -2.21 -0.23 -17.02
CA LYS A 14 -3.58 0.22 -16.78
C LYS A 14 -4.61 -0.86 -17.12
N SER A 15 -4.43 -1.56 -18.24
CA SER A 15 -5.32 -2.65 -18.66
C SER A 15 -5.25 -3.85 -17.70
N PHE A 16 -4.06 -4.14 -17.16
CA PHE A 16 -3.88 -5.13 -16.10
C PHE A 16 -4.42 -4.63 -14.76
N ARG A 17 -4.35 -3.34 -14.44
CA ARG A 17 -4.78 -2.83 -13.13
C ARG A 17 -6.29 -2.69 -13.05
N TYR A 18 -6.90 -2.07 -14.04
CA TYR A 18 -8.32 -1.70 -13.99
C TYR A 18 -9.19 -2.70 -14.74
N PHE A 19 -10.34 -3.03 -14.16
CA PHE A 19 -11.32 -3.94 -14.78
C PHE A 19 -12.75 -3.46 -14.56
N PRO A 20 -13.68 -3.73 -15.49
CA PRO A 20 -15.06 -3.30 -15.33
C PRO A 20 -15.74 -4.05 -14.18
N LEU A 21 -16.55 -3.33 -13.40
CA LEU A 21 -17.42 -3.92 -12.38
C LEU A 21 -18.84 -4.04 -12.94
N GLU A 22 -19.43 -5.23 -12.84
CA GLU A 22 -20.77 -5.47 -13.37
C GLU A 22 -21.80 -4.54 -12.71
N GLY A 23 -22.55 -3.80 -13.53
CA GLY A 23 -23.59 -2.88 -13.09
C GLY A 23 -23.08 -1.60 -12.40
N ARG A 24 -21.78 -1.28 -12.46
CA ARG A 24 -21.20 -0.06 -11.87
C ARG A 24 -20.51 0.80 -12.92
N LYS A 25 -20.43 2.11 -12.64
CA LYS A 25 -19.69 3.07 -13.51
C LYS A 25 -18.21 3.10 -13.16
N GLU A 26 -17.88 2.77 -11.91
CA GLU A 26 -16.52 2.69 -11.41
C GLU A 26 -15.80 1.45 -11.93
N MET A 27 -14.48 1.57 -12.11
CA MET A 27 -13.61 0.45 -12.42
C MET A 27 -13.13 -0.19 -11.12
N GLY A 28 -12.98 -1.51 -11.12
CA GLY A 28 -12.26 -2.24 -10.09
C GLY A 28 -10.76 -2.05 -10.26
N ASP A 29 -10.01 -2.14 -9.17
CA ASP A 29 -8.55 -2.00 -9.14
C ASP A 29 -7.92 -3.27 -8.57
N ARG A 30 -7.18 -4.00 -9.42
CA ARG A 30 -6.51 -5.25 -9.03
C ARG A 30 -5.41 -5.01 -8.00
N PHE A 31 -4.74 -3.86 -8.01
CA PHE A 31 -3.66 -3.53 -7.07
C PHE A 31 -4.18 -3.24 -5.65
N LEU A 32 -5.49 -3.16 -5.44
CA LEU A 32 -6.05 -3.17 -4.08
C LEU A 32 -5.94 -4.54 -3.39
N LEU A 33 -5.81 -5.64 -4.15
CA LEU A 33 -5.80 -6.99 -3.59
C LEU A 33 -4.65 -7.24 -2.60
N PRO A 34 -3.37 -6.91 -2.88
CA PRO A 34 -2.30 -7.03 -1.90
C PRO A 34 -2.59 -6.31 -0.59
N TRP A 35 -3.15 -5.10 -0.64
CA TRP A 35 -3.50 -4.32 0.55
C TRP A 35 -4.65 -4.95 1.34
N LEU A 36 -5.66 -5.48 0.66
CA LEU A 36 -6.75 -6.21 1.31
C LEU A 36 -6.27 -7.49 1.99
N TYR A 37 -5.35 -8.24 1.37
CA TYR A 37 -4.73 -9.40 2.03
C TYR A 37 -3.93 -8.97 3.26
N CYS A 38 -3.13 -7.91 3.15
CA CYS A 38 -2.43 -7.35 4.30
C CYS A 38 -3.42 -6.99 5.41
N HIS A 39 -4.49 -6.27 5.10
CA HIS A 39 -5.48 -5.81 6.08
C HIS A 39 -6.17 -6.98 6.80
N VAL A 40 -6.72 -7.93 6.04
CA VAL A 40 -7.46 -9.08 6.59
C VAL A 40 -6.56 -9.90 7.52
N TYR A 41 -5.35 -10.22 7.09
CA TYR A 41 -4.44 -11.08 7.86
C TYR A 41 -3.57 -10.33 8.88
N ALA A 42 -3.55 -8.99 8.85
CA ALA A 42 -2.94 -8.18 9.90
C ALA A 42 -3.84 -8.03 11.14
N SER A 43 -5.15 -8.28 11.01
CA SER A 43 -6.12 -8.13 12.09
C SER A 43 -6.14 -9.35 13.04
N GLY A 44 -5.88 -9.14 14.34
CA GLY A 44 -6.03 -10.17 15.39
C GLY A 44 -4.74 -10.75 16.00
N LYS A 45 -4.85 -11.83 16.77
CA LYS A 45 -3.71 -12.56 17.36
C LYS A 45 -3.02 -13.38 16.27
N ARG A 46 -2.02 -12.77 15.62
CA ARG A 46 -1.21 -13.32 14.52
C ARG A 46 -0.77 -14.76 14.77
N GLY A 47 -1.50 -15.72 14.22
CA GLY A 47 -0.99 -17.07 14.08
C GLY A 47 0.09 -17.08 12.99
N LYS A 48 1.20 -17.80 13.19
CA LYS A 48 2.22 -18.00 12.14
C LYS A 48 1.63 -18.52 10.81
N GLY A 49 0.48 -19.20 10.85
CA GLY A 49 -0.23 -19.69 9.66
C GLY A 49 -0.94 -18.60 8.86
N GLU A 50 -1.47 -17.56 9.52
CA GLU A 50 -2.18 -16.46 8.84
C GLU A 50 -1.20 -15.56 8.08
N VAL A 51 -0.06 -15.25 8.70
CA VAL A 51 1.06 -14.54 8.06
C VAL A 51 1.50 -15.25 6.78
N LYS A 52 1.68 -16.57 6.83
CA LYS A 52 2.05 -17.38 5.66
C LYS A 52 0.99 -17.37 4.56
N ARG A 53 -0.30 -17.38 4.92
CA ARG A 53 -1.40 -17.30 3.95
C ARG A 53 -1.45 -15.93 3.28
N ALA A 54 -1.34 -14.86 4.06
CA ALA A 54 -1.26 -13.50 3.53
C ALA A 54 -0.13 -13.38 2.52
N PHE A 55 1.06 -13.83 2.92
CA PHE A 55 2.24 -13.81 2.07
C PHE A 55 2.04 -14.56 0.76
N LYS A 56 1.48 -15.77 0.84
CA LYS A 56 1.21 -16.60 -0.34
C LYS A 56 0.30 -15.88 -1.34
N GLU A 57 -0.77 -15.25 -0.87
CA GLU A 57 -1.71 -14.56 -1.77
C GLU A 57 -1.12 -13.26 -2.33
N ILE A 58 -0.38 -12.48 -1.52
CA ILE A 58 0.34 -11.29 -1.99
C ILE A 58 1.36 -11.68 -3.06
N ARG A 59 2.20 -12.68 -2.78
CA ARG A 59 3.19 -13.18 -3.74
C ARG A 59 2.53 -13.68 -5.03
N ARG A 60 1.44 -14.43 -4.91
CA ARG A 60 0.66 -14.92 -6.06
C ARG A 60 0.13 -13.79 -6.94
N PHE A 61 -0.26 -12.66 -6.34
CA PHE A 61 -0.65 -11.47 -7.10
C PHE A 61 0.50 -10.96 -7.96
N PHE A 62 1.69 -10.80 -7.38
CA PHE A 62 2.86 -10.30 -8.14
C PHE A 62 3.38 -11.32 -9.16
N GLU A 63 3.21 -12.63 -8.92
CA GLU A 63 3.62 -13.71 -9.84
C GLU A 63 2.63 -13.95 -11.01
N GLN A 64 1.58 -13.15 -11.15
CA GLN A 64 0.64 -13.27 -12.28
C GLN A 64 1.37 -13.14 -13.62
N LYS A 65 1.12 -14.09 -14.53
CA LYS A 65 1.82 -14.19 -15.82
C LYS A 65 1.76 -12.90 -16.64
N GLU A 66 0.61 -12.22 -16.61
CA GLU A 66 0.41 -10.96 -17.33
C GLU A 66 1.28 -9.82 -16.76
N LEU A 67 1.29 -9.66 -15.43
CA LEU A 67 2.14 -8.68 -14.74
C LEU A 67 3.63 -8.96 -14.97
N GLN A 68 4.04 -10.23 -14.86
CA GLN A 68 5.41 -10.66 -15.12
C GLN A 68 5.81 -10.47 -16.58
N SER A 69 4.88 -10.63 -17.54
CA SER A 69 5.10 -10.32 -18.95
C SER A 69 5.33 -8.82 -19.17
N ILE A 70 4.51 -7.96 -18.55
CA ILE A 70 4.70 -6.50 -18.60
C ILE A 70 6.06 -6.12 -18.02
N ARG A 71 6.41 -6.64 -16.83
CA ARG A 71 7.71 -6.41 -16.17
C ARG A 71 8.87 -6.78 -17.08
N LYS A 72 8.82 -7.99 -17.67
CA LYS A 72 9.89 -8.52 -18.52
C LYS A 72 10.05 -7.70 -19.79
N ASP A 73 8.94 -7.38 -20.47
CA ASP A 73 8.99 -6.66 -21.74
C ASP A 73 9.46 -5.21 -21.56
N ALA A 74 9.17 -4.59 -20.41
CA ALA A 74 9.65 -3.27 -20.04
C ALA A 74 11.17 -3.23 -19.73
N GLY A 75 11.82 -4.39 -19.57
CA GLY A 75 13.25 -4.49 -19.33
C GLY A 75 13.69 -3.75 -18.06
N LEU A 76 14.64 -2.82 -18.20
CA LEU A 76 15.20 -2.06 -17.08
C LEU A 76 14.17 -1.17 -16.36
N ASP A 77 13.08 -0.78 -17.03
CA ASP A 77 12.03 0.06 -16.44
C ASP A 77 10.93 -0.76 -15.74
N GLY A 78 10.93 -2.09 -15.86
CA GLY A 78 9.85 -2.94 -15.36
C GLY A 78 9.60 -2.83 -13.86
N ASP A 79 10.67 -2.75 -13.07
CA ASP A 79 10.59 -2.62 -11.61
C ASP A 79 10.04 -1.25 -11.21
N ARG A 80 10.48 -0.19 -11.91
CA ARG A 80 10.00 1.18 -11.68
C ARG A 80 8.51 1.31 -11.97
N ILE A 81 8.03 0.73 -13.08
CA ILE A 81 6.60 0.75 -13.42
C ILE A 81 5.77 0.06 -12.33
N ILE A 82 6.21 -1.11 -11.83
CA ILE A 82 5.50 -1.81 -10.75
C ILE A 82 5.54 -0.99 -9.46
N GLU A 83 6.68 -0.39 -9.14
CA GLU A 83 6.83 0.47 -7.97
C GLU A 83 5.84 1.65 -8.01
N GLU A 84 5.71 2.33 -9.16
CA GLU A 84 4.73 3.42 -9.36
C GLU A 84 3.28 2.95 -9.05
N GLU A 85 2.89 1.76 -9.52
CA GLU A 85 1.55 1.20 -9.25
C GLU A 85 1.36 0.79 -7.78
N ILE A 86 2.42 0.32 -7.09
CA ILE A 86 2.38 0.04 -5.65
C ILE A 86 2.17 1.34 -4.87
N PHE A 87 2.88 2.41 -5.20
CA PHE A 87 2.72 3.72 -4.55
C PHE A 87 1.34 4.31 -4.79
N ASP A 88 0.86 4.31 -6.02
CA ASP A 88 -0.46 4.84 -6.34
C ASP A 88 -1.57 4.02 -5.63
N SER A 89 -1.51 2.69 -5.70
CA SER A 89 -2.53 1.84 -5.05
C SER A 89 -2.55 1.94 -3.52
N ALA A 90 -1.41 2.22 -2.87
CA ALA A 90 -1.38 2.50 -1.43
C ALA A 90 -2.18 3.76 -1.08
N ASN A 91 -2.04 4.82 -1.89
CA ASN A 91 -2.82 6.05 -1.75
C ASN A 91 -4.32 5.80 -1.97
N VAL A 92 -4.68 5.05 -3.02
CA VAL A 92 -6.07 4.67 -3.28
C VAL A 92 -6.64 3.86 -2.11
N TYR A 93 -5.92 2.84 -1.63
CA TYR A 93 -6.34 2.00 -0.52
C TYR A 93 -6.62 2.80 0.76
N LEU A 94 -5.69 3.67 1.18
CA LEU A 94 -5.86 4.46 2.39
C LEU A 94 -6.92 5.57 2.24
N THR A 95 -7.07 6.13 1.05
CA THR A 95 -8.17 7.07 0.74
C THR A 95 -9.51 6.38 0.90
N ILE A 96 -9.68 5.17 0.35
CA ILE A 96 -10.89 4.36 0.55
C ILE A 96 -11.11 4.10 2.04
N CYS A 97 -10.08 3.70 2.78
CA CYS A 97 -10.21 3.46 4.22
C CYS A 97 -10.63 4.71 5.00
N ARG A 98 -10.06 5.89 4.66
CA ARG A 98 -10.38 7.19 5.27
C ARG A 98 -11.79 7.66 4.94
N ASP A 99 -12.28 7.42 3.73
CA ASP A 99 -13.54 7.96 3.25
C ASP A 99 -14.71 6.97 3.43
N ASP A 100 -14.43 5.67 3.63
CA ASP A 100 -15.46 4.66 3.82
C ASP A 100 -16.12 4.74 5.22
N ASP A 101 -17.39 5.09 5.23
CA ASP A 101 -18.24 5.12 6.42
C ASP A 101 -18.38 3.75 7.10
N GLY A 102 -18.19 2.65 6.36
CA GLY A 102 -18.19 1.28 6.87
C GLY A 102 -16.94 0.93 7.68
N PHE A 103 -15.77 1.33 7.20
CA PHE A 103 -14.49 1.17 7.90
C PHE A 103 -14.47 1.86 9.28
N GLY A 104 -15.18 2.98 9.39
CA GLY A 104 -15.34 3.75 10.62
C GLY A 104 -16.45 3.25 11.53
N ARG A 105 -16.85 1.97 11.54
CA ARG A 105 -17.92 1.49 12.44
C ARG A 105 -17.41 0.58 13.57
N LYS A 106 -17.98 0.75 14.76
CA LYS A 106 -17.80 -0.07 15.97
C LYS A 106 -19.10 -0.81 16.31
N LEU A 107 -19.03 -1.78 17.23
CA LEU A 107 -20.18 -2.56 17.74
C LEU A 107 -21.01 -3.21 16.62
N PHE A 108 -20.42 -4.09 15.81
CA PHE A 108 -21.12 -4.77 14.70
C PHE A 108 -21.76 -3.82 13.68
N GLY A 109 -21.17 -2.65 13.43
CA GLY A 109 -21.69 -1.71 12.43
C GLY A 109 -22.72 -0.70 12.97
N LEU A 110 -22.97 -0.69 14.27
CA LEU A 110 -24.03 0.12 14.89
C LEU A 110 -23.59 1.55 15.25
N MET A 111 -22.30 1.77 15.51
CA MET A 111 -21.80 3.08 15.95
C MET A 111 -20.69 3.60 15.03
N ARG A 112 -20.83 4.82 14.52
CA ARG A 112 -19.78 5.50 13.76
C ARG A 112 -18.67 5.96 14.73
N MET A 113 -17.43 5.66 14.38
CA MET A 113 -16.23 6.19 15.01
C MET A 113 -16.19 7.70 14.80
N LYS A 114 -15.66 8.40 15.81
CA LYS A 114 -15.28 9.79 15.61
C LYS A 114 -14.10 9.87 14.61
N PRO A 115 -13.88 11.02 13.94
CA PRO A 115 -12.79 11.17 12.98
C PRO A 115 -11.43 10.77 13.56
N ASP A 116 -11.08 11.29 14.74
CA ASP A 116 -9.83 10.98 15.48
C ASP A 116 -9.66 9.48 15.77
N GLU A 117 -10.73 8.79 16.15
CA GLU A 117 -10.70 7.35 16.38
C GLU A 117 -10.46 6.55 15.09
N LYS A 118 -10.98 7.03 13.96
CA LYS A 118 -10.78 6.44 12.64
C LYS A 118 -9.35 6.64 12.17
N GLU A 119 -8.81 7.85 12.34
CA GLU A 119 -7.40 8.17 12.07
C GLU A 119 -6.46 7.25 12.86
N GLU A 120 -6.68 7.15 14.17
CA GLU A 120 -5.92 6.29 15.07
C GLU A 120 -5.99 4.81 14.65
N LYS A 121 -7.17 4.34 14.20
CA LYS A 121 -7.33 2.99 13.67
C LYS A 121 -6.50 2.78 12.41
N ILE A 122 -6.55 3.70 11.45
CA ILE A 122 -5.80 3.57 10.19
C ILE A 122 -4.29 3.55 10.46
N ILE A 123 -3.78 4.48 11.27
CA ILE A 123 -2.37 4.52 11.68
C ILE A 123 -1.98 3.20 12.35
N ARG A 124 -2.80 2.69 13.27
CA ARG A 124 -2.53 1.40 13.91
C ARG A 124 -2.51 0.25 12.92
N ASP A 125 -3.47 0.18 12.00
CA ASP A 125 -3.53 -0.89 10.99
C ASP A 125 -2.30 -0.85 10.08
N VAL A 126 -1.78 0.33 9.74
CA VAL A 126 -0.54 0.49 8.96
C VAL A 126 0.68 0.05 9.77
N TYR A 127 0.99 0.75 10.86
CA TYR A 127 2.27 0.62 11.57
C TYR A 127 2.34 -0.58 12.52
N LYS A 128 1.18 -1.00 13.06
CA LYS A 128 1.10 -2.18 13.93
C LYS A 128 0.46 -3.37 13.24
N GLY A 129 0.09 -3.28 11.96
CA GLY A 129 -0.55 -4.34 11.19
C GLY A 129 0.24 -4.70 9.92
N ILE A 130 0.08 -3.88 8.88
CA ILE A 130 0.61 -4.10 7.53
C ILE A 130 2.15 -4.10 7.50
N ILE A 131 2.79 -3.08 8.08
CA ILE A 131 4.26 -2.95 8.08
C ILE A 131 4.92 -4.16 8.75
N PRO A 132 4.54 -4.58 9.98
CA PRO A 132 5.12 -5.76 10.60
C PRO A 132 4.84 -7.07 9.84
N LEU A 133 3.70 -7.17 9.14
CA LEU A 133 3.40 -8.32 8.30
C LEU A 133 4.40 -8.41 7.14
N LEU A 134 4.61 -7.31 6.41
CA LEU A 134 5.55 -7.22 5.29
C LEU A 134 7.01 -7.39 5.75
N ALA A 135 7.34 -6.88 6.93
CA ALA A 135 8.65 -7.08 7.55
C ALA A 135 8.96 -8.56 7.82
N SER A 136 7.93 -9.36 8.15
CA SER A 136 8.10 -10.78 8.49
C SER A 136 8.34 -11.72 7.30
N VAL A 137 8.23 -11.21 6.06
CA VAL A 137 8.31 -12.02 4.83
C VAL A 137 9.57 -11.68 4.03
N ASN A 138 10.72 -12.16 4.50
CA ASN A 138 12.03 -11.78 3.95
C ASN A 138 12.27 -12.19 2.48
N ASP A 139 11.60 -13.23 1.98
CA ASP A 139 11.73 -13.75 0.61
C ASP A 139 10.64 -13.18 -0.33
N PHE A 140 10.51 -11.86 -0.34
CA PHE A 140 9.53 -11.16 -1.16
C PHE A 140 10.13 -9.86 -1.69
N ALA A 141 10.32 -9.77 -3.01
CA ALA A 141 11.04 -8.67 -3.64
C ALA A 141 10.35 -7.31 -3.38
N GLU A 142 9.02 -7.28 -3.47
CA GLU A 142 8.25 -6.03 -3.39
C GLU A 142 7.97 -5.60 -1.93
N ARG A 143 8.39 -6.36 -0.91
CA ARG A 143 8.02 -6.11 0.50
C ARG A 143 8.42 -4.72 0.99
N LEU A 144 9.65 -4.28 0.67
CA LEU A 144 10.18 -3.02 1.15
C LEU A 144 9.50 -1.85 0.43
N THR A 145 9.29 -1.98 -0.89
CA THR A 145 8.51 -1.01 -1.68
C THR A 145 7.10 -0.86 -1.13
N MET A 146 6.41 -1.97 -0.83
CA MET A 146 5.08 -1.91 -0.22
C MET A 146 5.08 -1.25 1.16
N MET A 147 6.09 -1.52 1.99
CA MET A 147 6.23 -0.86 3.31
C MET A 147 6.41 0.65 3.17
N ARG A 148 7.24 1.10 2.23
CA ARG A 148 7.43 2.53 1.92
C ARG A 148 6.14 3.16 1.40
N ALA A 149 5.49 2.52 0.44
CA ALA A 149 4.28 3.03 -0.18
C ALA A 149 3.16 3.28 0.83
N ILE A 150 2.92 2.34 1.74
CA ILE A 150 1.86 2.49 2.74
C ILE A 150 2.20 3.52 3.82
N ASP A 151 3.47 3.64 4.21
CA ASP A 151 3.96 4.68 5.12
C ASP A 151 3.76 6.07 4.50
N LEU A 152 4.26 6.30 3.28
CA LEU A 152 4.12 7.59 2.59
C LEU A 152 2.66 7.96 2.37
N ALA A 153 1.83 7.01 1.91
CA ALA A 153 0.39 7.26 1.76
C ALA A 153 -0.25 7.65 3.10
N CYS A 154 0.14 7.01 4.21
CA CYS A 154 -0.39 7.32 5.54
C CYS A 154 0.02 8.71 6.03
N ARG A 155 1.30 9.08 5.84
CA ARG A 155 1.84 10.42 6.14
C ARG A 155 1.13 11.50 5.32
N SER A 156 0.86 11.23 4.04
CA SER A 156 0.18 12.14 3.12
C SER A 156 -1.27 12.41 3.55
N ILE A 157 -2.02 11.38 3.97
CA ILE A 157 -3.41 11.58 4.41
C ILE A 157 -3.55 12.17 5.81
N TYR A 158 -2.53 12.05 6.67
CA TYR A 158 -2.53 12.55 8.05
C TYR A 158 -1.24 13.32 8.43
N PRO A 159 -0.94 14.45 7.77
CA PRO A 159 0.26 15.24 8.03
C PRO A 159 0.31 15.80 9.46
N GLN A 160 -0.84 15.96 10.12
CA GLN A 160 -0.93 16.37 11.52
C GLN A 160 -0.49 15.28 12.52
N ARG A 161 -0.32 14.03 12.07
CA ARG A 161 0.03 12.87 12.92
C ARG A 161 1.44 12.33 12.68
N LEU A 162 2.31 13.07 11.98
CA LEU A 162 3.67 12.64 11.64
C LEU A 162 4.51 12.27 12.88
N GLY A 163 4.34 12.99 13.99
CA GLY A 163 5.04 12.69 15.25
C GLY A 163 4.71 11.30 15.81
N ASP A 164 3.45 10.89 15.75
CA ASP A 164 3.00 9.58 16.22
C ASP A 164 3.55 8.46 15.32
N MET A 165 3.50 8.68 14.01
CA MET A 165 4.04 7.75 13.01
C MET A 165 5.54 7.56 13.19
N LYS A 166 6.28 8.66 13.38
CA LYS A 166 7.71 8.61 13.67
C LYS A 166 8.01 7.81 14.95
N ALA A 167 7.28 8.04 16.03
CA ALA A 167 7.46 7.27 17.26
C ALA A 167 7.21 5.76 17.06
N LEU A 168 6.23 5.40 16.23
CA LEU A 168 5.96 4.00 15.87
C LEU A 168 7.10 3.39 15.03
N LEU A 169 7.66 4.13 14.07
CA LEU A 169 8.81 3.68 13.29
C LEU A 169 10.09 3.56 14.12
N ASP A 170 10.34 4.52 15.01
CA ASP A 170 11.50 4.50 15.91
C ASP A 170 11.44 3.31 16.88
N SER A 171 10.24 2.77 17.14
CA SER A 171 10.05 1.55 17.95
C SER A 171 10.40 0.24 17.24
N ILE A 172 10.65 0.27 15.92
CA ILE A 172 11.12 -0.89 15.16
C ILE A 172 12.58 -1.17 15.56
N GLU A 173 12.86 -2.33 16.17
CA GLU A 173 14.20 -2.68 16.66
C GLU A 173 15.24 -2.85 15.54
N ASP A 174 14.82 -3.41 14.40
CA ASP A 174 15.67 -3.66 13.24
C ASP A 174 16.02 -2.34 12.53
N ALA A 175 17.31 -1.97 12.56
CA ALA A 175 17.81 -0.72 11.99
C ALA A 175 17.74 -0.69 10.46
N ASP A 176 17.98 -1.82 9.80
CA ASP A 176 17.92 -1.94 8.34
C ASP A 176 16.47 -1.77 7.87
N LEU A 177 15.53 -2.37 8.61
CA LEU A 177 14.11 -2.20 8.35
C LEU A 177 13.65 -0.76 8.60
N ARG A 178 14.20 -0.08 9.61
CA ARG A 178 13.88 1.33 9.89
C ARG A 178 14.39 2.26 8.79
N ALA A 179 15.57 1.99 8.23
CA ALA A 179 16.17 2.78 7.15
C ALA A 179 15.29 2.83 5.89
N VAL A 180 14.45 1.82 5.67
CA VAL A 180 13.46 1.77 4.57
C VAL A 180 12.59 3.02 4.52
N PHE A 181 12.30 3.64 5.66
CA PHE A 181 11.34 4.75 5.78
C PHE A 181 11.98 6.15 5.77
N CYS A 182 13.30 6.24 5.58
CA CYS A 182 14.07 7.47 5.71
C CYS A 182 14.28 8.23 4.38
N ASP A 183 14.15 7.57 3.22
CA ASP A 183 14.69 8.08 1.95
C ASP A 183 13.72 8.90 1.07
N PHE A 184 12.58 9.37 1.59
CA PHE A 184 11.67 10.24 0.83
C PHE A 184 11.04 11.29 1.75
N GLU A 185 11.87 12.19 2.29
CA GLU A 185 11.38 13.55 2.54
C GLU A 185 11.13 14.15 1.15
N ILE A 186 9.86 14.37 0.82
CA ILE A 186 9.46 15.16 -0.35
C ILE A 186 10.27 16.46 -0.27
N SER A 187 11.10 16.74 -1.27
CA SER A 187 11.78 18.03 -1.40
C SER A 187 10.79 19.13 -1.09
N ALA A 188 11.10 19.95 -0.10
CA ALA A 188 10.35 21.15 0.28
C ALA A 188 10.46 22.26 -0.79
N GLU A 189 10.43 21.90 -2.07
CA GLU A 189 10.47 22.78 -3.23
C GLU A 189 9.13 22.75 -3.95
N GLU A 190 8.05 23.08 -3.24
CA GLU A 190 6.79 23.56 -3.84
C GLU A 190 5.92 24.21 -2.74
N ALA A 191 6.55 25.09 -1.95
CA ALA A 191 5.79 26.12 -1.25
C ALA A 191 5.66 27.31 -2.21
N PRO A 192 4.44 27.78 -2.56
CA PRO A 192 4.32 28.99 -3.35
C PRO A 192 4.90 30.15 -2.55
N GLU A 193 5.85 30.86 -3.15
CA GLU A 193 6.33 32.14 -2.61
C GLU A 193 5.13 33.06 -2.38
N SER A 194 5.04 33.55 -1.15
CA SER A 194 4.07 34.53 -0.65
C SER A 194 4.18 35.87 -1.35
#